data_AF-A0AAV1YTG5-F1
#
_entry.id   AF-A0AAV1YTG5-F1
#
_cell.length_a   1.000
_cell.length_b   1.000
_cell.length_c   1.000
_cell.angle_alpha   90.00
_cell.angle_beta   90.00
_cell.angle_gamma   90.00
#
_symmetry.space_group_name_H-M   'P 1'
#
loop_
_entity.id
_entity.type
_entity.pdbx_description
1 polymer ?
#
loop_
_entity_poly.entity_id
_entity_poly.type
_entity_poly.pdbx_seq_one_letter_code
_entity_poly.pdbx_strand_id
1 'polypeptide(L)'
;MTEQQLDCALDLMRRLPPQQIEKNLSDLIDLVPSLCEDLLSSVDQPLKIARDKTLGKDYLLCDYNRDGDSYRNVFIVSYDIPLFCFSRSPWSNTYDPPLDDGAMPSDRLRKLEIDANEAFDQYREMYFEGGVSSVYLWDLEHGFAGVILIKKAGDGSKKIKGCWDSIHVVEEKSSGRSAHYKLTSTVMLWLQTNKSGSGTMNLGGSLTRQIESDSNVNEANPHIANIGKLVEDMENKIRNTLNEIYFGKTKDIVNGLRSVQSLTEQRQQADLRNDLAKALQKRQAKGSDI
;
A
#
# COMPACT_ATOMS: atom_id res chain seq x y z
N MET A 1 18.28 22.75 4.61
CA MET A 1 18.23 22.11 5.95
C MET A 1 16.97 21.28 6.11
N THR A 2 15.80 21.79 5.74
CA THR A 2 14.52 21.06 5.78
C THR A 2 14.47 19.80 4.90
N GLU A 3 15.01 19.86 3.67
CA GLU A 3 15.06 18.70 2.76
C GLU A 3 15.86 17.51 3.33
N GLN A 4 17.05 17.79 3.89
CA GLN A 4 17.87 16.75 4.53
C GLN A 4 17.18 16.16 5.77
N GLN A 5 16.43 16.98 6.52
CA GLN A 5 15.66 16.48 7.67
C GLN A 5 14.51 15.58 7.21
N LEU A 6 13.82 15.93 6.12
CA LEU A 6 12.78 15.10 5.53
C LEU A 6 13.35 13.75 5.05
N ASP A 7 14.48 13.76 4.34
CA ASP A 7 15.16 12.54 3.91
C ASP A 7 15.54 11.64 5.09
N CYS A 8 16.09 12.21 6.17
CA CYS A 8 16.42 11.46 7.38
C CYS A 8 15.17 10.92 8.09
N ALA A 9 14.08 11.70 8.11
CA ALA A 9 12.81 11.30 8.71
C ALA A 9 12.17 10.13 7.94
N LEU A 10 12.18 10.18 6.61
CA LEU A 10 11.72 9.09 5.74
C LEU A 10 12.61 7.85 5.87
N ASP A 11 13.95 8.01 5.97
CA ASP A 11 14.85 6.88 6.22
C ASP A 11 14.61 6.24 7.60
N LEU A 12 14.31 7.05 8.62
CA LEU A 12 13.99 6.55 9.96
C LEU A 12 12.70 5.71 9.93
N MET A 13 11.65 6.17 9.25
CA MET A 13 10.39 5.43 9.12
C MET A 13 10.54 4.10 8.36
N ARG A 14 11.54 3.98 7.46
CA ARG A 14 11.87 2.71 6.79
C ARG A 14 12.61 1.71 7.70
N ARG A 15 13.17 2.16 8.83
CA ARG A 15 13.95 1.33 9.76
C ARG A 15 13.19 0.97 11.02
N LEU A 16 12.31 1.84 11.47
CA LEU A 16 11.50 1.60 12.66
C LEU A 16 10.51 0.45 12.44
N PRO A 17 10.11 -0.28 13.51
CA PRO A 17 9.16 -1.37 13.38
C PRO A 17 7.82 -0.90 12.78
N PRO A 18 7.36 -1.50 11.66
CA PRO A 18 6.15 -1.06 10.96
C PRO A 18 4.86 -1.29 11.76
N GLN A 19 4.90 -2.14 12.79
CA GLN A 19 3.76 -2.38 13.69
C GLN A 19 3.42 -1.16 14.55
N GLN A 20 4.35 -0.23 14.71
CA GLN A 20 4.19 0.98 15.53
C GLN A 20 4.14 2.24 14.66
N ILE A 21 3.84 2.11 13.36
CA ILE A 21 3.92 3.21 12.40
C ILE A 21 3.12 4.46 12.82
N GLU A 22 1.90 4.29 13.35
CA GLU A 22 1.09 5.42 13.83
C GLU A 22 1.77 6.17 14.98
N LYS A 23 2.33 5.43 15.93
CA LYS A 23 3.04 6.01 17.08
C LYS A 23 4.35 6.66 16.65
N ASN A 24 5.13 5.96 15.82
CA ASN A 24 6.41 6.46 15.32
C ASN A 24 6.24 7.77 14.55
N LEU A 25 5.19 7.87 13.74
CA LEU A 25 4.88 9.08 12.99
C LEU A 25 4.44 10.22 13.92
N SER A 26 3.63 9.93 14.94
CA SER A 26 3.27 10.91 15.98
C SER A 26 4.50 11.43 16.71
N ASP A 27 5.36 10.53 17.20
CA ASP A 27 6.58 10.88 17.93
C ASP A 27 7.56 11.69 17.04
N LEU A 28 7.56 11.43 15.72
CA LEU A 28 8.40 12.13 14.74
C LEU A 28 7.87 13.53 14.41
N ILE A 29 6.55 13.70 14.32
CA ILE A 29 5.90 15.01 14.16
C ILE A 29 6.14 15.86 15.42
N ASP A 30 6.07 15.28 16.61
CA ASP A 30 6.36 15.98 17.86
C ASP A 30 7.82 16.45 17.94
N LEU A 31 8.74 15.64 17.39
CA LEU A 31 10.16 15.96 17.35
C LEU A 31 10.48 17.06 16.32
N VAL A 32 9.84 17.05 15.15
CA VAL A 32 10.05 18.03 14.08
C VAL A 32 8.71 18.53 13.53
N PRO A 33 8.02 19.43 14.24
CA PRO A 33 6.68 19.88 13.85
C PRO A 33 6.64 20.62 12.52
N SER A 34 7.76 21.21 12.10
CA SER A 34 7.86 21.93 10.81
C SER A 34 7.70 21.02 9.59
N LEU A 35 7.90 19.71 9.74
CA LEU A 35 7.76 18.73 8.66
C LEU A 35 6.41 18.01 8.70
N CYS A 36 5.44 18.46 9.50
CA CYS A 36 4.17 17.76 9.69
C CYS A 36 3.50 17.46 8.34
N GLU A 37 3.19 18.47 7.53
CA GLU A 37 2.50 18.30 6.23
C GLU A 37 3.28 17.40 5.25
N ASP A 38 4.60 17.58 5.17
CA ASP A 38 5.46 16.77 4.30
C ASP A 38 5.50 15.30 4.73
N LEU A 39 5.56 15.03 6.04
CA LEU A 39 5.59 13.67 6.57
C LEU A 39 4.27 12.94 6.33
N LEU A 40 3.14 13.64 6.48
CA LEU A 40 1.83 13.04 6.35
C LEU A 40 1.47 12.77 4.89
N SER A 41 1.92 13.63 3.98
CA SER A 41 1.78 13.41 2.54
C SER A 41 2.73 12.34 2.00
N SER A 42 3.87 12.09 2.66
CA SER A 42 4.92 11.18 2.16
C SER A 42 4.97 9.82 2.85
N VAL A 43 4.42 9.69 4.06
CA VAL A 43 4.45 8.46 4.86
C VAL A 43 3.07 7.81 4.90
N ASP A 44 2.94 6.72 4.15
CA ASP A 44 1.71 5.94 4.12
C ASP A 44 1.38 5.34 5.51
N GLN A 45 0.13 5.47 5.95
CA GLN A 45 -0.38 4.88 7.19
C GLN A 45 -1.35 3.72 6.93
N PRO A 46 -1.54 2.79 7.89
CA PRO A 46 -2.58 1.78 7.80
C PRO A 46 -3.97 2.40 7.63
N LEU A 47 -4.74 1.89 6.69
CA LEU A 47 -6.05 2.45 6.36
C LEU A 47 -7.04 2.24 7.50
N LYS A 48 -7.81 3.29 7.80
CA LYS A 48 -8.87 3.26 8.82
C LYS A 48 -10.22 3.13 8.14
N ILE A 49 -11.14 2.40 8.77
CA ILE A 49 -12.50 2.22 8.28
C ILE A 49 -13.39 3.23 9.01
N ALA A 50 -14.14 4.00 8.24
CA ALA A 50 -15.25 4.80 8.72
C ALA A 50 -16.56 4.29 8.10
N ARG A 51 -17.69 4.66 8.69
CA ARG A 51 -19.01 4.24 8.21
C ARG A 51 -19.84 5.45 7.86
N ASP A 52 -20.33 5.48 6.63
CA ASP A 52 -21.23 6.53 6.16
C ASP A 52 -22.57 6.40 6.90
N LYS A 53 -22.92 7.42 7.68
CA LYS A 53 -24.18 7.45 8.45
C LYS A 53 -25.42 7.54 7.58
N THR A 54 -25.31 8.06 6.35
CA THR A 54 -26.45 8.26 5.45
C THR A 54 -26.83 6.98 4.71
N LEU A 55 -25.84 6.28 4.16
CA LEU A 55 -26.02 5.08 3.32
C LEU A 55 -25.66 3.78 4.04
N GLY A 56 -25.08 3.86 5.24
CA GLY A 56 -24.73 2.72 6.07
C GLY A 56 -23.57 1.88 5.54
N LYS A 57 -22.84 2.36 4.52
CA LYS A 57 -21.70 1.70 3.88
C LYS A 57 -20.37 2.11 4.50
N ASP A 58 -19.44 1.18 4.57
CA ASP A 58 -18.10 1.44 5.06
C ASP A 58 -17.24 2.10 3.96
N TYR A 59 -16.30 2.95 4.37
CA TYR A 59 -15.34 3.60 3.49
C TYR A 59 -13.99 3.75 4.19
N LEU A 60 -12.94 3.97 3.39
CA LEU A 60 -11.56 4.04 3.87
C LEU A 60 -11.08 5.47 4.01
N LEU A 61 -10.37 5.74 5.10
CA LEU A 61 -9.76 7.02 5.41
C LEU A 61 -8.30 7.03 4.99
N CYS A 62 -7.90 8.10 4.31
CA CYS A 62 -6.53 8.44 3.95
C CYS A 62 -6.36 9.97 3.97
N ASP A 63 -5.13 10.45 3.81
CA ASP A 63 -4.89 11.90 3.76
C ASP A 63 -5.51 12.57 2.53
N TYR A 64 -5.71 11.85 1.43
CA TYR A 64 -6.27 12.41 0.18
C TYR A 64 -7.78 12.67 0.22
N ASN A 65 -8.53 12.06 1.14
CA ASN A 65 -9.97 12.33 1.31
C ASN A 65 -10.28 13.09 2.60
N ARG A 66 -9.24 13.64 3.22
CA ARG A 66 -9.31 14.45 4.42
C ARG A 66 -9.20 15.92 4.04
N ASP A 67 -10.01 16.74 4.68
CA ASP A 67 -9.89 18.19 4.61
C ASP A 67 -9.85 18.78 6.02
N GLY A 68 -9.10 19.87 6.19
CA GLY A 68 -8.95 20.55 7.47
C GLY A 68 -7.77 20.10 8.36
N ASP A 69 -7.45 21.00 9.28
CA ASP A 69 -6.16 21.12 9.96
C ASP A 69 -6.06 20.32 11.28
N SER A 70 -6.56 19.08 11.28
CA SER A 70 -6.62 18.24 12.48
C SER A 70 -5.31 17.52 12.82
N TYR A 71 -4.16 18.00 12.34
CA TYR A 71 -2.86 17.57 12.89
C TYR A 71 -2.47 18.40 14.11
N ARG A 72 -3.00 19.62 14.25
CA ARG A 72 -2.75 20.47 15.42
C ARG A 72 -3.47 20.00 16.70
N ASN A 73 -4.45 19.11 16.57
CA ASN A 73 -5.23 18.54 17.68
C ASN A 73 -4.99 17.03 17.90
N VAL A 74 -3.83 16.50 17.47
CA VAL A 74 -3.32 15.19 17.99
C VAL A 74 -3.11 15.24 19.51
N PHE A 75 -3.13 16.45 20.10
CA PHE A 75 -3.01 16.70 21.52
C PHE A 75 -4.32 17.18 22.16
N ILE A 76 -5.18 16.25 22.59
CA ILE A 76 -5.67 16.28 23.98
C ILE A 76 -5.67 14.84 24.50
N VAL A 77 -4.68 14.58 25.35
CA VAL A 77 -4.65 13.46 26.29
C VAL A 77 -5.90 13.54 27.16
N SER A 78 -6.97 12.84 26.82
CA SER A 78 -8.05 12.43 27.74
C SER A 78 -9.02 11.49 27.02
N TYR A 79 -9.42 10.45 27.75
CA TYR A 79 -10.39 9.44 27.36
C TYR A 79 -11.63 10.03 26.63
N ASP A 80 -12.07 9.34 25.58
CA ASP A 80 -13.42 9.44 24.97
C ASP A 80 -13.81 10.71 24.19
N ILE A 81 -12.94 11.25 23.31
CA ILE A 81 -13.38 12.20 22.26
C ILE A 81 -12.88 11.75 20.89
N PRO A 82 -13.77 11.46 19.91
CA PRO A 82 -13.35 11.05 18.57
C PRO A 82 -12.62 12.21 17.89
N LEU A 83 -11.41 11.92 17.43
CA LEU A 83 -10.58 12.76 16.57
C LEU A 83 -11.47 13.36 15.47
N PHE A 84 -11.67 14.69 15.48
CA PHE A 84 -12.42 15.42 14.45
C PHE A 84 -11.59 15.42 13.15
N CYS A 85 -11.59 14.30 12.45
CA CYS A 85 -11.01 14.18 11.12
C CYS A 85 -12.17 14.37 10.14
N PHE A 86 -12.22 15.50 9.43
CA PHE A 86 -13.25 15.70 8.42
C PHE A 86 -12.87 14.88 7.20
N SER A 87 -13.60 13.79 6.97
CA SER A 87 -13.33 12.90 5.86
C SER A 87 -14.54 12.77 4.95
N ARG A 88 -14.33 12.95 3.64
CA ARG A 88 -15.37 12.83 2.62
C ARG A 88 -15.70 11.36 2.39
N SER A 89 -16.98 11.01 2.50
CA SER A 89 -17.48 9.70 2.08
C SER A 89 -17.59 9.64 0.55
N PRO A 90 -17.09 8.57 -0.10
CA PRO A 90 -17.22 8.40 -1.54
C PRO A 90 -18.68 8.09 -1.94
N TRP A 91 -19.52 7.66 -1.00
CA TRP A 91 -20.90 7.26 -1.26
C TRP A 91 -21.83 8.47 -1.27
N SER A 92 -21.89 9.20 -0.17
CA SER A 92 -22.78 10.37 0.00
C SER A 92 -22.21 11.67 -0.52
N ASN A 93 -20.90 11.73 -0.80
CA ASN A 93 -20.19 12.97 -1.14
C ASN A 93 -20.27 14.02 -0.03
N THR A 94 -20.36 13.60 1.23
CA THR A 94 -20.42 14.49 2.40
C THR A 94 -19.25 14.24 3.33
N TYR A 95 -18.78 15.31 3.98
CA TYR A 95 -17.79 15.21 5.05
C TYR A 95 -18.47 14.81 6.35
N ASP A 96 -17.81 13.93 7.12
CA ASP A 96 -18.16 13.66 8.52
C ASP A 96 -16.93 14.01 9.38
N PRO A 97 -17.04 14.98 10.31
CA PRO A 97 -18.17 15.89 10.53
C PRO A 97 -18.48 16.82 9.33
N PRO A 98 -19.66 17.47 9.25
CA PRO A 98 -19.98 18.36 8.14
C PRO A 98 -19.02 19.55 8.05
N LEU A 99 -18.58 19.86 6.83
CA LEU A 99 -17.79 21.06 6.49
C LEU A 99 -18.50 21.83 5.38
N ASP A 100 -18.50 23.16 5.50
CA ASP A 100 -19.12 24.06 4.51
C ASP A 100 -18.16 24.41 3.36
N ASP A 101 -16.84 24.32 3.58
CA ASP A 101 -15.77 24.72 2.66
C ASP A 101 -14.84 23.56 2.25
N GLY A 102 -15.31 22.32 2.36
CA GLY A 102 -14.53 21.14 1.98
C GLY A 102 -14.23 21.07 0.47
N ALA A 103 -13.07 20.51 0.11
CA ALA A 103 -12.63 20.28 -1.24
C ALA A 103 -13.50 19.23 -1.94
N MET A 104 -14.23 19.66 -2.97
CA MET A 104 -15.14 18.79 -3.72
C MET A 104 -14.64 18.60 -5.15
N PRO A 105 -14.73 17.37 -5.71
CA PRO A 105 -14.43 17.15 -7.12
C PRO A 105 -15.46 17.86 -8.01
N SER A 106 -15.05 18.23 -9.23
CA SER A 106 -15.95 18.76 -10.24
C SER A 106 -17.09 17.78 -10.58
N ASP A 107 -18.25 18.28 -11.02
CA ASP A 107 -19.43 17.43 -11.33
C ASP A 107 -19.12 16.31 -12.34
N ARG A 108 -18.20 16.58 -13.28
CA ARG A 108 -17.73 15.59 -14.25
C ARG A 108 -16.88 14.52 -13.57
N LEU A 109 -15.93 14.94 -12.73
CA LEU A 109 -15.03 14.03 -12.04
C LEU A 109 -15.77 13.20 -10.97
N ARG A 110 -16.79 13.78 -10.31
CA ARG A 110 -17.65 13.08 -9.36
C ARG A 110 -18.41 11.91 -10.00
N LYS A 111 -18.90 12.07 -11.24
CA LYS A 111 -19.53 10.95 -11.97
C LYS A 111 -18.51 9.82 -12.23
N LEU A 112 -17.30 10.19 -12.66
CA LEU A 112 -16.21 9.23 -12.87
C LEU A 112 -15.81 8.53 -11.56
N GLU A 113 -15.82 9.25 -10.43
CA GLU A 113 -15.52 8.71 -9.11
C GLU A 113 -16.57 7.68 -8.66
N ILE A 114 -17.86 7.92 -8.92
CA ILE A 114 -18.93 6.96 -8.62
C ILE A 114 -18.74 5.68 -9.44
N ASP A 115 -18.53 5.82 -10.76
CA ASP A 115 -18.29 4.69 -11.66
C ASP A 115 -17.02 3.91 -11.26
N ALA A 116 -15.96 4.62 -10.83
CA ALA A 116 -14.73 4.01 -10.36
C ALA A 116 -14.93 3.25 -9.04
N ASN A 117 -15.68 3.80 -8.08
CA ASN A 117 -16.01 3.09 -6.84
C ASN A 117 -16.77 1.79 -7.12
N GLU A 118 -17.71 1.78 -8.06
CA GLU A 118 -18.43 0.56 -8.44
C GLU A 118 -17.50 -0.47 -9.12
N ALA A 119 -16.66 -0.04 -10.05
CA ALA A 119 -15.70 -0.91 -10.73
C ALA A 119 -14.69 -1.53 -9.75
N PHE A 120 -14.13 -0.73 -8.84
CA PHE A 120 -13.15 -1.22 -7.86
C PHE A 120 -13.78 -2.01 -6.70
N ASP A 121 -15.07 -1.83 -6.40
CA ASP A 121 -15.79 -2.72 -5.49
C ASP A 121 -15.96 -4.14 -6.09
N GLN A 122 -16.24 -4.23 -7.40
CA GLN A 122 -16.24 -5.51 -8.12
C GLN A 122 -14.84 -6.13 -8.18
N TYR A 123 -13.80 -5.32 -8.46
CA TYR A 123 -12.40 -5.77 -8.42
C TYR A 123 -12.05 -6.36 -7.04
N ARG A 124 -12.38 -5.63 -5.97
CA ARG A 124 -12.19 -6.08 -4.58
C ARG A 124 -12.89 -7.41 -4.35
N GLU A 125 -14.15 -7.55 -4.74
CA GLU A 125 -14.91 -8.78 -4.51
C GLU A 125 -14.27 -9.98 -5.23
N MET A 126 -13.86 -9.81 -6.48
CA MET A 126 -13.23 -10.88 -7.28
C MET A 126 -11.86 -11.34 -6.74
N TYR A 127 -11.05 -10.41 -6.24
CA TYR A 127 -9.68 -10.70 -5.79
C TYR A 127 -9.56 -10.98 -4.29
N PHE A 128 -10.36 -10.32 -3.47
CA PHE A 128 -10.26 -10.33 -2.01
C PHE A 128 -11.42 -11.04 -1.33
N GLU A 129 -12.54 -11.33 -2.01
CA GLU A 129 -13.71 -12.02 -1.43
C GLU A 129 -14.13 -11.40 -0.08
N GLY A 130 -14.29 -10.07 -0.05
CA GLY A 130 -14.58 -9.28 1.14
C GLY A 130 -13.62 -8.09 1.35
N GLY A 131 -13.64 -7.51 2.55
CA GLY A 131 -12.92 -6.27 2.85
C GLY A 131 -13.71 -5.03 2.45
N VAL A 132 -13.05 -3.88 2.45
CA VAL A 132 -13.61 -2.57 2.08
C VAL A 132 -12.73 -1.96 0.99
N SER A 133 -13.32 -1.27 0.03
CA SER A 133 -12.61 -0.44 -0.95
C SER A 133 -13.21 0.96 -0.99
N SER A 134 -12.40 1.93 -1.41
CA SER A 134 -12.85 3.31 -1.63
C SER A 134 -11.98 3.96 -2.68
N VAL A 135 -12.60 4.75 -3.55
CA VAL A 135 -11.91 5.54 -4.57
C VAL A 135 -12.23 7.00 -4.37
N TYR A 136 -11.19 7.84 -4.39
CA TYR A 136 -11.32 9.29 -4.33
C TYR A 136 -10.57 9.92 -5.50
N LEU A 137 -11.22 10.83 -6.22
CA LEU A 137 -10.64 11.57 -7.33
C LEU A 137 -10.63 13.08 -6.99
N TRP A 138 -9.60 13.79 -7.47
CA TRP A 138 -9.50 15.24 -7.38
C TRP A 138 -8.97 15.84 -8.67
N ASP A 139 -9.42 17.06 -8.99
CA ASP A 139 -9.05 17.77 -10.21
C ASP A 139 -7.61 18.30 -10.12
N LEU A 140 -6.88 18.26 -11.24
CA LEU A 140 -5.58 18.91 -11.42
C LEU A 140 -5.68 19.99 -12.50
N GLU A 141 -4.69 20.87 -12.61
CA GLU A 141 -4.65 21.88 -13.69
C GLU A 141 -4.68 21.23 -15.10
N HIS A 142 -4.06 20.05 -15.24
CA HIS A 142 -3.91 19.32 -16.49
C HIS A 142 -4.25 17.83 -16.32
N GLY A 143 -5.54 17.53 -16.08
CA GLY A 143 -6.04 16.17 -15.91
C GLY A 143 -6.70 15.98 -14.56
N PHE A 144 -6.56 14.80 -13.97
CA PHE A 144 -7.03 14.51 -12.62
C PHE A 144 -6.07 13.54 -11.93
N ALA A 145 -6.16 13.45 -10.61
CA ALA A 145 -5.52 12.39 -9.86
C ALA A 145 -6.56 11.66 -9.02
N GLY A 146 -6.17 10.49 -8.55
CA GLY A 146 -7.03 9.66 -7.73
C GLY A 146 -6.25 8.73 -6.84
N VAL A 147 -6.93 8.26 -5.81
CA VAL A 147 -6.45 7.19 -4.95
C VAL A 147 -7.46 6.06 -4.93
N ILE A 148 -6.98 4.83 -5.09
CA ILE A 148 -7.73 3.60 -4.92
C ILE A 148 -7.22 2.93 -3.67
N LEU A 149 -8.12 2.68 -2.73
CA LEU A 149 -7.85 2.10 -1.43
C LEU A 149 -8.53 0.75 -1.32
N ILE A 150 -7.82 -0.25 -0.84
CA ILE A 150 -8.40 -1.57 -0.52
C ILE A 150 -7.86 -2.00 0.83
N LYS A 151 -8.77 -2.38 1.74
CA LYS A 151 -8.42 -2.95 3.04
C LYS A 151 -9.09 -4.29 3.21
N LYS A 152 -8.29 -5.34 3.39
CA LYS A 152 -8.77 -6.67 3.77
C LYS A 152 -8.16 -7.09 5.09
N ALA A 153 -8.99 -7.10 6.13
CA ALA A 153 -8.68 -7.79 7.36
C ALA A 153 -8.91 -9.30 7.18
N GLY A 154 -8.01 -10.12 7.72
CA GLY A 154 -8.21 -11.57 7.79
C GLY A 154 -9.41 -11.93 8.66
N ASP A 155 -10.01 -13.07 8.38
CA ASP A 155 -11.20 -13.66 9.04
C ASP A 155 -11.04 -13.95 10.55
N GLY A 156 -9.90 -13.60 11.13
CA GLY A 156 -9.75 -13.52 12.59
C GLY A 156 -9.67 -14.89 13.26
N SER A 157 -9.15 -15.92 12.59
CA SER A 157 -8.74 -17.13 13.32
C SER A 157 -7.85 -16.70 14.51
N LYS A 158 -8.20 -17.10 15.75
CA LYS A 158 -7.52 -16.59 16.96
C LYS A 158 -6.00 -16.76 16.94
N LYS A 159 -5.49 -17.65 16.09
CA LYS A 159 -4.08 -18.00 15.95
C LYS A 159 -3.35 -17.27 14.82
N ILE A 160 -4.06 -16.78 13.80
CA ILE A 160 -3.46 -16.09 12.65
C ILE A 160 -4.29 -14.85 12.37
N LYS A 161 -3.70 -13.68 12.64
CA LYS A 161 -4.23 -12.39 12.26
C LYS A 161 -3.45 -11.88 11.06
N GLY A 162 -4.14 -11.26 10.12
CA GLY A 162 -3.52 -10.63 8.96
C GLY A 162 -4.30 -9.41 8.54
N CYS A 163 -3.61 -8.44 7.96
CA CYS A 163 -4.22 -7.28 7.33
C CYS A 163 -3.46 -6.98 6.04
N TRP A 164 -4.21 -6.72 4.98
CA TRP A 164 -3.72 -6.24 3.71
C TRP A 164 -4.31 -4.86 3.47
N ASP A 165 -3.43 -3.89 3.20
CA ASP A 165 -3.79 -2.52 2.85
C ASP A 165 -3.14 -2.17 1.52
N SER A 166 -3.92 -1.84 0.50
CA SER A 166 -3.46 -1.33 -0.79
C SER A 166 -3.79 0.16 -0.92
N ILE A 167 -2.79 0.93 -1.36
CA ILE A 167 -2.90 2.36 -1.65
C ILE A 167 -2.34 2.57 -3.05
N HIS A 168 -3.19 2.93 -3.99
CA HIS A 168 -2.82 3.19 -5.38
C HIS A 168 -3.10 4.64 -5.71
N VAL A 169 -2.07 5.47 -5.74
CA VAL A 169 -2.17 6.86 -6.17
C VAL A 169 -1.88 6.93 -7.67
N VAL A 170 -2.83 7.41 -8.44
CA VAL A 170 -2.71 7.58 -9.88
C VAL A 170 -2.80 9.06 -10.25
N GLU A 171 -1.85 9.52 -11.04
CA GLU A 171 -1.89 10.83 -11.69
C GLU A 171 -2.17 10.61 -13.18
N GLU A 172 -3.20 11.26 -13.69
CA GLU A 172 -3.53 11.30 -15.11
C GLU A 172 -3.17 12.67 -15.67
N LYS A 173 -2.44 12.67 -16.79
CA LYS A 173 -2.14 13.88 -17.58
C LYS A 173 -2.70 13.71 -18.97
N SER A 174 -3.73 14.49 -19.28
CA SER A 174 -4.41 14.44 -20.57
C SER A 174 -3.54 15.05 -21.67
N SER A 175 -3.31 14.29 -22.74
CA SER A 175 -2.56 14.71 -23.93
C SER A 175 -3.38 14.42 -25.20
N GLY A 176 -4.45 15.19 -25.41
CA GLY A 176 -5.30 15.06 -26.59
C GLY A 176 -6.16 13.78 -26.58
N ARG A 177 -5.80 12.78 -27.40
CA ARG A 177 -6.49 11.47 -27.48
C ARG A 177 -5.81 10.36 -26.66
N SER A 178 -4.66 10.66 -26.07
CA SER A 178 -3.94 9.79 -25.15
C SER A 178 -3.84 10.45 -23.78
N ALA A 179 -3.70 9.63 -22.76
CA ALA A 179 -3.46 10.06 -21.40
C ALA A 179 -2.21 9.37 -20.88
N HIS A 180 -1.37 10.15 -20.19
CA HIS A 180 -0.20 9.65 -19.49
C HIS A 180 -0.62 9.33 -18.06
N TYR A 181 -0.43 8.07 -17.64
CA TYR A 181 -0.76 7.59 -16.31
C TYR A 181 0.52 7.33 -15.54
N LYS A 182 0.62 7.90 -14.34
CA LYS A 182 1.68 7.62 -13.37
C LYS A 182 1.04 7.00 -12.14
N LEU A 183 1.31 5.73 -11.91
CA LEU A 183 0.75 4.95 -10.80
C LEU A 183 1.85 4.69 -9.77
N THR A 184 1.62 5.18 -8.55
CA THR A 184 2.42 4.88 -7.35
C THR A 184 1.58 3.98 -6.46
N SER A 185 2.03 2.74 -6.25
CA SER A 185 1.32 1.73 -5.49
C SER A 185 2.10 1.32 -4.26
N THR A 186 1.52 1.50 -3.09
CA THR A 186 2.02 0.97 -1.81
C THR A 186 1.09 -0.13 -1.34
N VAL A 187 1.67 -1.29 -1.04
CA VAL A 187 0.96 -2.36 -0.33
C VAL A 187 1.60 -2.58 1.01
N MET A 188 0.80 -2.53 2.08
CA MET A 188 1.20 -2.93 3.41
C MET A 188 0.62 -4.30 3.72
N LEU A 189 1.47 -5.19 4.23
CA LEU A 189 1.09 -6.50 4.69
C LEU A 189 1.52 -6.65 6.13
N TRP A 190 0.57 -7.00 6.98
CA TRP A 190 0.85 -7.40 8.35
C TRP A 190 0.29 -8.78 8.62
N LEU A 191 1.10 -9.64 9.22
CA LEU A 191 0.79 -11.02 9.57
C LEU A 191 1.31 -11.29 10.98
N GLN A 192 0.42 -11.75 11.85
CA GLN A 192 0.76 -12.21 13.18
C GLN A 192 0.24 -13.64 13.35
N THR A 193 1.14 -14.56 13.67
CA THR A 193 0.79 -15.92 14.04
C THR A 193 1.20 -16.19 15.48
N ASN A 194 0.33 -16.85 16.22
CA ASN A 194 0.60 -17.34 17.57
C ASN A 194 0.26 -18.84 17.63
N LYS A 195 1.30 -19.68 17.61
CA LYS A 195 1.19 -21.14 17.69
C LYS A 195 2.15 -21.65 18.75
N SER A 196 1.78 -22.72 19.45
CA SER A 196 2.60 -23.30 20.51
C SER A 196 4.01 -23.71 20.07
N GLY A 197 4.17 -24.19 18.84
CA GLY A 197 5.48 -24.62 18.32
C GLY A 197 6.40 -23.49 17.85
N SER A 198 5.85 -22.41 17.28
CA SER A 198 6.62 -21.28 16.74
C SER A 198 6.68 -20.07 17.67
N GLY A 199 5.92 -20.09 18.77
CA GLY A 199 5.65 -18.91 19.58
C GLY A 199 4.84 -17.86 18.81
N THR A 200 5.05 -16.59 19.19
CA THR A 200 4.47 -15.44 18.49
C THR A 200 5.45 -14.95 17.43
N MET A 201 5.02 -14.93 16.18
CA MET A 201 5.78 -14.41 15.05
C MET A 201 4.98 -13.29 14.40
N ASN A 202 5.63 -12.14 14.24
CA ASN A 202 5.09 -10.96 13.58
C ASN A 202 5.92 -10.69 12.32
N LEU A 203 5.27 -10.67 11.18
CA LEU A 203 5.81 -10.24 9.91
C LEU A 203 5.02 -9.01 9.47
N GLY A 204 5.70 -7.91 9.21
CA GLY A 204 5.03 -6.69 8.78
C GLY A 204 5.97 -5.82 7.99
N GLY A 205 5.40 -4.97 7.15
CA GLY A 205 6.13 -4.06 6.29
C GLY A 205 5.30 -3.64 5.09
N SER A 206 5.91 -2.82 4.24
CA SER A 206 5.29 -2.29 3.04
C SER A 206 6.22 -2.44 1.84
N LEU A 207 5.63 -2.44 0.65
CA LEU A 207 6.36 -2.36 -0.61
C LEU A 207 5.70 -1.30 -1.48
N THR A 208 6.49 -0.31 -1.87
CA THR A 208 6.08 0.74 -2.80
C THR A 208 6.72 0.53 -4.16
N ARG A 209 5.95 0.65 -5.23
CA ARG A 209 6.41 0.62 -6.62
C ARG A 209 5.74 1.70 -7.44
N GLN A 210 6.44 2.16 -8.46
CA GLN A 210 5.95 3.17 -9.39
C GLN A 210 6.04 2.65 -10.82
N ILE A 211 5.04 2.97 -11.63
CA ILE A 211 5.01 2.71 -13.07
C ILE A 211 4.39 3.89 -13.80
N GLU A 212 4.88 4.16 -14.99
CA GLU A 212 4.34 5.15 -15.92
C GLU A 212 3.94 4.47 -17.22
N SER A 213 2.83 4.88 -17.81
CA SER A 213 2.32 4.31 -19.05
C SER A 213 1.43 5.31 -19.80
N ASP A 214 1.62 5.40 -21.10
CA ASP A 214 0.73 6.13 -22.00
C ASP A 214 -0.33 5.19 -22.57
N SER A 215 -1.60 5.60 -22.50
CA SER A 215 -2.70 4.82 -23.08
C SER A 215 -3.70 5.71 -23.81
N ASN A 216 -4.23 5.20 -24.91
CA ASN A 216 -5.27 5.88 -25.67
C ASN A 216 -6.59 5.86 -24.89
N VAL A 217 -7.33 6.96 -24.96
CA VAL A 217 -8.63 7.11 -24.29
C VAL A 217 -9.72 7.20 -25.37
N ASN A 218 -10.63 6.24 -25.37
CA ASN A 218 -11.79 6.19 -26.26
C ASN A 218 -12.95 5.47 -25.58
N GLU A 219 -14.12 5.41 -26.23
CA GLU A 219 -15.31 4.76 -25.65
C GLU A 219 -15.08 3.28 -25.29
N ALA A 220 -14.21 2.58 -26.02
CA ALA A 220 -13.87 1.19 -25.73
C ALA A 220 -12.82 1.04 -24.60
N ASN A 221 -12.01 2.06 -24.35
CA ASN A 221 -10.97 2.08 -23.31
C ASN A 221 -11.10 3.39 -22.51
N PRO A 222 -12.11 3.48 -21.62
CA PRO A 222 -12.27 4.63 -20.74
C PRO A 222 -11.11 4.68 -19.72
N HIS A 223 -10.93 5.84 -19.09
CA HIS A 223 -9.88 6.06 -18.08
C HIS A 223 -9.90 4.99 -16.98
N ILE A 224 -11.08 4.62 -16.46
CA ILE A 224 -11.23 3.60 -15.41
C ILE A 224 -10.68 2.25 -15.86
N ALA A 225 -10.91 1.84 -17.12
CA ALA A 225 -10.40 0.58 -17.64
C ALA A 225 -8.87 0.58 -17.78
N ASN A 226 -8.29 1.71 -18.22
CA ASN A 226 -6.84 1.86 -18.31
C ASN A 226 -6.19 1.84 -16.92
N ILE A 227 -6.76 2.58 -15.96
CA ILE A 227 -6.29 2.61 -14.56
C ILE A 227 -6.45 1.22 -13.92
N GLY A 228 -7.58 0.55 -14.13
CA GLY A 228 -7.85 -0.79 -13.61
C GLY A 228 -6.82 -1.82 -14.04
N LYS A 229 -6.45 -1.84 -15.33
CA LYS A 229 -5.38 -2.72 -15.85
C LYS A 229 -4.03 -2.45 -15.20
N LEU A 230 -3.68 -1.16 -15.03
CA LEU A 230 -2.42 -0.77 -14.39
C LEU A 230 -2.38 -1.20 -12.91
N VAL A 231 -3.47 -1.01 -12.19
CA VAL A 231 -3.61 -1.42 -10.78
C VAL A 231 -3.53 -2.93 -10.65
N GLU A 232 -4.27 -3.68 -11.47
CA GLU A 232 -4.28 -5.15 -11.47
C GLU A 232 -2.89 -5.74 -11.73
N ASP A 233 -2.20 -5.28 -12.77
CA ASP A 233 -0.84 -5.73 -13.09
C ASP A 233 0.16 -5.38 -11.99
N MET A 234 0.02 -4.21 -11.37
CA MET A 234 0.90 -3.76 -10.31
C MET A 234 0.68 -4.54 -9.02
N GLU A 235 -0.58 -4.73 -8.58
CA GLU A 235 -0.91 -5.55 -7.41
C GLU A 235 -0.41 -6.99 -7.57
N ASN A 236 -0.60 -7.59 -8.73
CA ASN A 236 -0.11 -8.95 -9.00
C ASN A 236 1.43 -9.04 -8.88
N LYS A 237 2.17 -8.06 -9.42
CA LYS A 237 3.62 -7.98 -9.29
C LYS A 237 4.07 -7.75 -7.84
N ILE A 238 3.40 -6.87 -7.11
CA ILE A 238 3.69 -6.58 -5.71
C ILE A 238 3.42 -7.80 -4.84
N ARG A 239 2.27 -8.48 -5.02
CA ARG A 239 1.92 -9.70 -4.33
C ARG A 239 2.97 -10.79 -4.48
N ASN A 240 3.43 -11.03 -5.72
CA ASN A 240 4.50 -12.01 -5.99
C ASN A 240 5.81 -11.63 -5.28
N THR A 241 6.18 -10.35 -5.33
CA THR A 241 7.38 -9.85 -4.67
C THR A 241 7.28 -9.97 -3.14
N LEU A 242 6.13 -9.64 -2.55
CA LEU A 242 5.88 -9.77 -1.11
C LEU A 242 6.00 -11.24 -0.69
N ASN A 243 5.46 -12.17 -1.47
CA ASN A 243 5.57 -13.60 -1.18
C ASN A 243 7.03 -14.06 -1.11
N GLU A 244 7.85 -13.68 -2.10
CA GLU A 244 9.28 -14.02 -2.14
C GLU A 244 10.07 -13.40 -0.97
N ILE A 245 9.80 -12.14 -0.63
CA ILE A 245 10.51 -11.44 0.45
C ILE A 245 10.09 -12.00 1.82
N TYR A 246 8.77 -12.08 2.08
CA TYR A 246 8.24 -12.43 3.39
C TYR A 246 8.48 -13.90 3.73
N PHE A 247 8.29 -14.82 2.78
CA PHE A 247 8.35 -16.26 3.07
C PHE A 247 9.60 -16.93 2.52
N GLY A 248 10.32 -16.28 1.59
CA GLY A 248 11.64 -16.71 1.13
C GLY A 248 12.75 -16.06 1.96
N LYS A 249 13.01 -14.77 1.75
CA LYS A 249 14.18 -14.09 2.33
C LYS A 249 14.22 -14.11 3.85
N THR A 250 13.10 -13.83 4.53
CA THR A 250 13.11 -13.82 6.01
C THR A 250 13.40 -15.22 6.57
N LYS A 251 12.86 -16.27 5.93
CA LYS A 251 13.11 -17.66 6.29
C LYS A 251 14.57 -18.03 6.09
N ASP A 252 15.18 -17.64 4.97
CA ASP A 252 16.58 -17.90 4.68
C ASP A 252 17.50 -17.21 5.70
N ILE A 253 17.19 -15.96 6.08
CA ILE A 253 17.93 -15.23 7.13
C ILE A 253 17.83 -15.97 8.47
N VAL A 254 16.61 -16.35 8.89
CA VAL A 254 16.41 -17.08 10.17
C VAL A 254 17.16 -18.41 10.18
N ASN A 255 17.10 -19.17 9.08
CA ASN A 255 17.81 -20.45 8.95
C ASN A 255 19.34 -20.27 8.87
N GLY A 256 19.81 -19.13 8.35
CA GLY A 256 21.22 -18.76 8.33
C GLY A 256 21.77 -18.42 9.72
N LEU A 257 20.95 -17.84 10.60
CA LEU A 257 21.34 -17.56 11.98
C LEU A 257 21.40 -18.82 12.84
N ARG A 258 20.51 -19.79 12.59
CA ARG A 258 20.48 -21.06 13.32
C ARG A 258 20.02 -22.20 12.42
N SER A 259 21.00 -22.91 11.85
CA SER A 259 20.75 -24.12 11.08
C SER A 259 20.57 -25.34 11.99
N VAL A 260 19.61 -26.21 11.63
CA VAL A 260 19.47 -27.54 12.25
C VAL A 260 20.49 -28.51 11.66
N GLN A 261 20.89 -28.31 10.40
CA GLN A 261 21.92 -29.08 9.73
C GLN A 261 23.31 -28.64 10.22
N SER A 262 24.24 -29.58 10.30
CA SER A 262 25.59 -29.26 10.69
C SER A 262 26.27 -28.37 9.64
N LEU A 263 27.13 -27.46 10.09
CA LEU A 263 27.94 -26.63 9.20
C LEU A 263 28.80 -27.48 8.25
N THR A 264 29.19 -28.68 8.67
CA THR A 264 29.97 -29.63 7.89
C THR A 264 29.17 -30.16 6.69
N GLU A 265 27.93 -30.57 6.91
CA GLU A 265 27.04 -31.05 5.83
C GLU A 265 26.71 -29.94 4.84
N GLN A 266 26.49 -28.70 5.32
CA GLN A 266 26.26 -27.56 4.44
C GLN A 266 27.47 -27.26 3.55
N ARG A 267 28.70 -27.34 4.09
CA ARG A 267 29.92 -27.19 3.29
C ARG A 267 30.05 -28.29 2.23
N GLN A 268 29.83 -29.54 2.61
CA GLN A 268 29.86 -30.67 1.66
C GLN A 268 28.82 -30.51 0.55
N GLN A 269 27.62 -30.02 0.87
CA GLN A 269 26.57 -29.79 -0.12
C GLN A 269 26.89 -28.63 -1.06
N ALA A 270 27.56 -27.58 -0.57
CA ALA A 270 28.06 -26.48 -1.39
C ALA A 270 29.18 -26.93 -2.34
N ASP A 271 30.13 -27.73 -1.85
CA ASP A 271 31.21 -28.30 -2.65
C ASP A 271 30.65 -29.22 -3.75
N LEU A 272 29.68 -30.08 -3.40
CA LEU A 272 28.99 -30.93 -4.36
C LEU A 272 28.26 -30.12 -5.45
N ARG A 273 27.61 -29.01 -5.09
CA ARG A 273 26.97 -28.10 -6.05
C ARG A 273 27.98 -27.48 -7.01
N ASN A 274 29.12 -27.04 -6.50
CA ASN A 274 30.19 -26.47 -7.31
C ASN A 274 30.78 -27.51 -8.27
N ASP A 275 30.96 -28.75 -7.80
CA ASP A 275 31.45 -29.85 -8.63
C ASP A 275 30.45 -30.25 -9.71
N LEU A 276 29.15 -30.28 -9.39
CA LEU A 276 28.08 -30.48 -10.37
C LEU A 276 28.03 -29.37 -11.43
N ALA A 277 28.14 -28.10 -11.01
CA ALA A 277 28.16 -26.96 -11.94
C ALA A 277 29.35 -27.03 -12.90
N LYS A 278 30.55 -27.35 -12.37
CA LYS A 278 31.75 -27.58 -13.20
C LYS A 278 31.58 -28.76 -14.14
N ALA A 279 30.97 -29.86 -13.69
CA ALA A 279 30.71 -31.04 -14.52
C ALA A 279 29.73 -30.73 -15.66
N LEU A 280 28.68 -29.95 -15.39
CA LEU A 280 27.71 -29.52 -16.40
C LEU A 280 28.33 -28.58 -17.43
N GLN A 281 29.14 -27.62 -17.02
CA GLN A 281 29.89 -26.73 -17.94
C GLN A 281 30.85 -27.53 -18.83
N LYS A 282 31.61 -28.48 -18.27
CA LYS A 282 32.47 -29.38 -19.06
C LYS A 282 31.69 -30.21 -20.07
N ARG A 283 30.44 -30.58 -19.75
CA ARG A 283 29.57 -31.36 -20.64
C ARG A 283 28.99 -30.52 -21.76
N GLN A 284 28.66 -29.24 -21.51
CA GLN A 284 28.26 -28.29 -22.55
C GLN A 284 29.40 -27.97 -23.51
N ALA A 285 30.62 -27.74 -23.01
CA ALA A 285 31.79 -27.46 -23.86
C ALA A 285 32.14 -28.63 -24.81
N LYS A 286 31.92 -29.88 -24.38
CA LYS A 286 32.09 -31.07 -25.25
C LYS A 286 30.99 -31.25 -26.30
N GLY A 287 29.84 -30.59 -26.15
CA GLY A 287 28.72 -30.69 -27.09
C GLY A 287 28.77 -29.66 -28.22
N SER A 288 29.66 -28.66 -28.12
CA SER A 288 29.85 -27.59 -29.12
C SER A 288 31.02 -27.84 -30.09
N ASP A 289 31.77 -28.93 -29.90
CA ASP A 289 32.88 -29.38 -30.78
C ASP A 289 32.44 -30.47 -31.79
N ILE A 290 31.14 -30.60 -32.05
CA ILE A 290 30.52 -31.46 -33.09
C ILE A 290 29.65 -30.59 -33.97
#